data_AF-A0A6P1TTV5-F1
#
_entry.id   AF-A0A6P1TTV5-F1
#
_cell.length_a   1.000
_cell.length_b   1.000
_cell.length_c   1.000
_cell.angle_alpha   90.00
_cell.angle_beta   90.00
_cell.angle_gamma   90.00
#
_symmetry.space_group_name_H-M   'P 1'
#
loop_
_entity.id
_entity.type
_entity.pdbx_description
1 polymer ?
#
loop_
_entity_poly.entity_id
_entity_poly.type
_entity_poly.pdbx_seq_one_letter_code
_entity_poly.pdbx_strand_id
1 'polypeptide(L)'
;MMKRVRNNKKELNLNWKFTYLALFTFTIIFILCFTVITFIFSRREIRDTKALLTADYHRAEDLLDTFMNEQFMTSYTVVCSKWAQQLLSKTMFSSEADYQLYKANATHFLNSISTINNDMNCVIISKDNKFVKNNNSFKLKNGYSITHEAWYGKLLKDHKYIDYSGGGLFTNNTVKRSISVYYLVNSIYNFKLLGYYAVNLGYNQFDFLREAASVDEYIIIRDEYGNYVLSNFDNTDDITGILNQEMADKVIKKDGYIVYKNTLMNGHWNVWIFKKNRPLFDTFSKYIYAFLILPPVVIILLIISLLF
;
A
#
# COMPACT_ATOMS: atom_id res chain seq x y z
N MET A 1 -74.00 -10.77 -54.91
CA MET A 1 -73.83 -10.33 -53.51
C MET A 1 -72.34 -10.34 -53.17
N MET A 2 -71.64 -9.21 -53.34
CA MET A 2 -70.25 -9.03 -52.86
C MET A 2 -70.09 -7.55 -52.47
N LYS A 3 -70.22 -7.27 -51.17
CA LYS A 3 -69.96 -5.95 -50.58
C LYS A 3 -68.44 -5.72 -50.60
N ARG A 4 -67.99 -4.74 -51.38
CA ARG A 4 -66.64 -4.16 -51.29
C ARG A 4 -66.41 -3.65 -49.87
N VAL A 5 -65.45 -4.25 -49.18
CA VAL A 5 -64.87 -3.73 -47.94
C VAL A 5 -64.11 -2.45 -48.30
N ARG A 6 -64.66 -1.31 -47.93
CA ARG A 6 -64.04 0.02 -48.10
C ARG A 6 -63.07 0.20 -46.93
N ASN A 7 -61.79 -0.02 -47.18
CA ASN A 7 -60.72 0.29 -46.22
C ASN A 7 -60.62 1.80 -46.06
N ASN A 8 -61.15 2.33 -44.95
CA ASN A 8 -60.84 3.68 -44.49
C ASN A 8 -59.47 3.67 -43.80
N LYS A 9 -58.37 3.75 -44.55
CA LYS A 9 -57.11 4.25 -43.98
C LYS A 9 -57.32 5.75 -43.76
N LYS A 10 -57.56 6.17 -42.52
CA LYS A 10 -57.43 7.58 -42.13
C LYS A 10 -55.99 7.98 -42.38
N GLU A 11 -55.73 8.71 -43.46
CA GLU A 11 -54.45 9.36 -43.69
C GLU A 11 -54.27 10.43 -42.61
N LEU A 12 -53.41 10.13 -41.63
CA LEU A 12 -52.90 11.12 -40.68
C LEU A 12 -52.07 12.11 -41.49
N ASN A 13 -52.66 13.26 -41.81
CA ASN A 13 -52.01 14.33 -42.55
C ASN A 13 -51.03 15.07 -41.61
N LEU A 14 -49.97 14.38 -41.18
CA LEU A 14 -48.91 14.94 -40.35
C LEU A 14 -48.02 15.82 -41.25
N ASN A 15 -47.97 17.12 -40.95
CA ASN A 15 -47.12 18.04 -41.70
C ASN A 15 -45.64 17.65 -41.50
N TRP A 16 -45.00 17.15 -42.56
CA TRP A 16 -43.64 16.59 -42.53
C TRP A 16 -42.63 17.50 -41.82
N LYS A 17 -42.75 18.82 -41.98
CA LYS A 17 -41.89 19.81 -41.30
C LYS A 17 -42.02 19.76 -39.77
N PHE A 18 -43.23 19.53 -39.27
CA PHE A 18 -43.51 19.39 -37.84
C PHE A 18 -42.95 18.08 -37.28
N THR A 19 -43.04 16.99 -38.06
CA THR A 19 -42.45 15.69 -37.70
C THR A 19 -40.93 15.79 -37.55
N TYR A 20 -40.24 16.46 -38.50
CA TYR A 20 -38.80 16.67 -38.43
C TYR A 20 -38.39 17.57 -37.26
N LEU A 21 -39.15 18.63 -37.00
CA LEU A 21 -38.89 19.53 -35.89
C LEU A 21 -39.04 18.82 -34.53
N ALA A 22 -40.06 17.98 -34.39
CA ALA A 22 -40.30 17.17 -33.19
C ALA A 22 -39.21 16.11 -32.99
N LEU A 23 -38.77 15.43 -34.06
CA LEU A 23 -37.64 14.50 -34.02
C LEU A 23 -36.33 15.19 -33.63
N PHE A 24 -36.08 16.39 -34.16
CA PHE A 24 -34.87 17.15 -33.86
C PHE A 24 -34.84 17.61 -32.40
N THR A 25 -35.94 18.16 -31.89
CA THR A 25 -36.06 18.56 -30.48
C THR A 25 -35.97 17.37 -29.53
N PHE A 26 -36.59 16.24 -29.87
CA PHE A 26 -36.45 15.00 -29.10
C PHE A 26 -34.99 14.53 -29.03
N THR A 27 -34.28 14.59 -30.15
CA THR A 27 -32.86 14.21 -30.22
C THR A 27 -31.98 15.13 -29.35
N ILE A 28 -32.21 16.45 -29.37
CA ILE A 28 -31.47 17.41 -28.53
C ILE A 28 -31.73 17.17 -27.05
N ILE A 29 -33.00 17.04 -26.64
CA ILE A 29 -33.37 16.80 -25.24
C ILE A 29 -32.73 15.49 -24.78
N PHE A 30 -32.73 14.46 -25.63
CA PHE A 30 -32.10 13.18 -25.33
C PHE A 30 -30.58 13.31 -25.13
N ILE A 31 -29.87 14.00 -26.02
CA ILE A 31 -28.42 14.24 -25.89
C ILE A 31 -28.13 15.01 -24.59
N LEU A 32 -28.91 16.03 -24.26
CA LEU A 32 -28.75 16.80 -23.02
C LEU A 32 -28.95 15.93 -21.77
N CYS A 33 -30.06 15.18 -21.70
CA CYS A 33 -30.33 14.26 -20.60
C CYS A 33 -29.21 13.21 -20.46
N PHE A 34 -28.76 12.64 -21.58
CA PHE A 34 -27.64 11.69 -21.60
C PHE A 34 -26.37 12.32 -21.04
N THR A 35 -26.00 13.51 -21.50
CA THR A 35 -24.78 14.20 -21.04
C THR A 35 -24.81 14.47 -19.54
N VAL A 36 -25.96 14.92 -19.01
CA VAL A 36 -26.16 15.15 -17.58
C VAL A 36 -26.08 13.85 -16.79
N ILE A 37 -26.70 12.78 -17.27
CA ILE A 37 -26.67 11.46 -16.63
C ILE A 37 -25.24 10.91 -16.58
N THR A 38 -24.51 10.91 -17.70
CA THR A 38 -23.10 10.46 -17.77
C THR A 38 -22.20 11.29 -16.85
N PHE A 39 -22.43 12.60 -16.78
CA PHE A 39 -21.70 13.49 -15.87
C PHE A 39 -21.97 13.16 -14.39
N ILE A 40 -23.22 12.90 -14.02
CA ILE A 40 -23.58 12.51 -12.65
C ILE A 40 -22.98 11.16 -12.28
N PHE A 41 -23.09 10.15 -13.16
CA PHE A 41 -22.55 8.82 -12.91
C PHE A 41 -21.03 8.83 -12.77
N SER A 42 -20.31 9.51 -13.68
CA SER A 42 -18.85 9.62 -13.58
C SER A 42 -18.38 10.32 -12.31
N ARG A 43 -19.09 11.38 -11.88
CA ARG A 43 -18.77 12.04 -10.60
C ARG A 43 -19.06 11.17 -9.39
N ARG A 44 -20.12 10.37 -9.42
CA ARG A 44 -20.47 9.44 -8.34
C ARG A 44 -19.44 8.32 -8.24
N GLU A 45 -19.03 7.72 -9.35
CA GLU A 45 -17.99 6.68 -9.40
C GLU A 45 -16.66 7.16 -8.79
N ILE A 46 -16.23 8.38 -9.15
CA ILE A 46 -15.00 8.98 -8.58
C ILE A 46 -15.14 9.19 -7.07
N ARG A 47 -16.31 9.67 -6.60
CA ARG A 47 -16.56 9.91 -5.17
C ARG A 47 -16.56 8.61 -4.38
N ASP A 48 -17.29 7.61 -4.85
CA ASP A 48 -17.42 6.31 -4.17
C ASP A 48 -16.05 5.60 -4.15
N THR A 49 -15.29 5.66 -5.26
CA THR A 49 -13.94 5.10 -5.30
C THR A 49 -12.98 5.84 -4.39
N LYS A 50 -13.08 7.18 -4.31
CA LYS A 50 -12.29 7.97 -3.36
C LYS A 50 -12.58 7.55 -1.93
N ALA A 51 -13.85 7.46 -1.55
CA ALA A 51 -14.24 7.07 -0.19
C ALA A 51 -13.72 5.67 0.18
N LEU A 52 -13.81 4.73 -0.76
CA LEU A 52 -13.30 3.38 -0.57
C LEU A 52 -11.77 3.35 -0.42
N LEU A 53 -11.04 4.04 -1.29
CA LEU A 53 -9.58 4.15 -1.20
C LEU A 53 -9.11 4.85 0.08
N THR A 54 -9.86 5.86 0.56
CA THR A 54 -9.57 6.52 1.84
C THR A 54 -9.76 5.55 3.01
N ALA A 55 -10.81 4.72 2.99
CA ALA A 55 -11.03 3.71 4.02
C ALA A 55 -9.95 2.63 4.00
N ASP A 56 -9.58 2.14 2.81
CA ASP A 56 -8.50 1.17 2.62
C ASP A 56 -7.15 1.76 3.10
N TYR A 57 -6.91 3.06 2.83
CA TYR A 57 -5.75 3.78 3.34
C TYR A 57 -5.68 3.78 4.86
N HIS A 58 -6.75 4.20 5.53
CA HIS A 58 -6.76 4.24 6.99
C HIS A 58 -6.61 2.83 7.59
N ARG A 59 -7.16 1.81 6.94
CA ARG A 59 -6.96 0.43 7.37
C ARG A 59 -5.50 -0.02 7.26
N ALA A 60 -4.85 0.26 6.12
CA ALA A 60 -3.44 -0.09 5.92
C ALA A 60 -2.52 0.68 6.88
N GLU A 61 -2.84 1.95 7.12
CA GLU A 61 -2.20 2.82 8.10
C GLU A 61 -2.31 2.24 9.52
N ASP A 62 -3.52 1.96 10.00
CA ASP A 62 -3.76 1.37 11.33
C ASP A 62 -3.02 0.04 11.53
N LEU A 63 -3.00 -0.83 10.51
CA LEU A 63 -2.30 -2.11 10.55
C LEU A 63 -0.78 -1.91 10.64
N LEU A 64 -0.23 -1.00 9.83
CA LEU A 64 1.20 -0.70 9.83
C LEU A 64 1.63 -0.07 11.15
N ASP A 65 0.85 0.88 11.68
CA ASP A 65 1.11 1.52 12.97
C ASP A 65 1.07 0.49 14.09
N THR A 66 0.07 -0.38 14.11
CA THR A 66 -0.04 -1.45 15.10
C THR A 66 1.17 -2.37 15.04
N PHE A 67 1.53 -2.85 13.85
CA PHE A 67 2.69 -3.71 13.65
C PHE A 67 3.98 -3.04 14.11
N MET A 68 4.24 -1.80 13.70
CA MET A 68 5.45 -1.08 14.08
C MET A 68 5.51 -0.77 15.58
N ASN A 69 4.36 -0.49 16.22
CA ASN A 69 4.27 -0.29 17.65
C ASN A 69 4.56 -1.58 18.42
N GLU A 70 4.04 -2.73 17.98
CA GLU A 70 4.36 -4.03 18.58
C GLU A 70 5.86 -4.36 18.46
N GLN A 71 6.45 -4.10 17.29
CA GLN A 71 7.90 -4.25 17.10
C GLN A 71 8.71 -3.31 17.99
N PHE A 72 8.26 -2.07 18.16
CA PHE A 72 8.89 -1.11 19.05
C PHE A 72 8.81 -1.56 20.51
N MET A 73 7.64 -1.98 20.99
CA MET A 73 7.44 -2.44 22.37
C MET A 73 8.25 -3.71 22.67
N THR A 74 8.31 -4.64 21.73
CA THR A 74 9.16 -5.84 21.82
C THR A 74 10.64 -5.44 21.93
N SER A 75 11.10 -4.55 21.04
CA SER A 75 12.48 -4.08 21.04
C SER A 75 12.83 -3.32 22.32
N TYR A 76 11.94 -2.46 22.81
CA TYR A 76 12.10 -1.73 24.06
C TYR A 76 12.20 -2.68 25.26
N THR A 77 11.41 -3.75 25.28
CA THR A 77 11.47 -4.78 26.33
C THR A 77 12.83 -5.49 26.33
N VAL A 78 13.38 -5.80 25.17
CA VAL A 78 14.73 -6.37 25.05
C VAL A 78 15.79 -5.41 25.56
N VAL A 79 15.76 -4.17 25.08
CA VAL A 79 16.72 -3.11 25.40
C VAL A 79 16.75 -2.81 26.91
N CYS A 80 15.58 -2.75 27.55
CA CYS A 80 15.47 -2.48 28.99
C CYS A 80 15.66 -3.72 29.86
N SER A 81 15.72 -4.92 29.27
CA SER A 81 15.82 -6.15 30.04
C SER A 81 17.12 -6.22 30.85
N LYS A 82 17.03 -6.76 32.06
CA LYS A 82 18.21 -7.00 32.91
C LYS A 82 19.20 -7.91 32.19
N TRP A 83 18.71 -8.86 31.39
CA TRP A 83 19.58 -9.83 30.76
C TRP A 83 20.42 -9.24 29.62
N ALA A 84 19.85 -8.36 28.80
CA ALA A 84 20.60 -7.67 27.76
C ALA A 84 21.67 -6.76 28.37
N GLN A 85 21.34 -6.06 29.46
CA GLN A 85 22.28 -5.20 30.16
C GLN A 85 23.42 -5.98 30.82
N GLN A 86 23.12 -7.14 31.44
CA GLN A 86 24.13 -8.04 32.01
C GLN A 86 25.06 -8.60 30.94
N LEU A 87 24.51 -9.06 29.82
CA LEU A 87 25.28 -9.55 28.67
C LEU A 87 26.30 -8.50 28.18
N LEU A 88 25.90 -7.23 28.14
CA LEU A 88 26.75 -6.12 27.71
C LEU A 88 27.75 -5.66 28.78
N SER A 89 27.43 -5.87 30.06
CA SER A 89 28.25 -5.48 31.21
C SER A 89 29.15 -6.62 31.66
N LYS A 90 30.10 -7.04 30.80
CA LYS A 90 31.00 -8.21 30.99
C LYS A 90 31.61 -8.35 32.39
N THR A 91 31.77 -7.25 33.13
CA THR A 91 32.24 -7.19 34.52
C THR A 91 31.37 -7.92 35.53
N MET A 92 30.14 -8.33 35.16
CA MET A 92 29.23 -9.06 36.05
C MET A 92 29.46 -10.58 36.09
N PHE A 93 30.39 -11.12 35.30
CA PHE A 93 30.66 -12.56 35.24
C PHE A 93 31.96 -12.91 35.94
N SER A 94 31.91 -13.94 36.80
CA SER A 94 33.05 -14.49 37.55
C SER A 94 34.05 -15.23 36.67
N SER A 95 33.60 -15.79 35.54
CA SER A 95 34.45 -16.56 34.61
C SER A 95 33.97 -16.42 33.16
N GLU A 96 34.85 -16.75 32.20
CA GLU A 96 34.46 -16.80 30.78
C GLU A 96 33.46 -17.93 30.51
N ALA A 97 33.51 -19.04 31.27
CA ALA A 97 32.53 -20.12 31.14
C ALA A 97 31.12 -19.65 31.51
N ASP A 98 30.98 -18.88 32.58
CA ASP A 98 29.70 -18.28 33.00
C ASP A 98 29.17 -17.33 31.92
N TYR A 99 30.05 -16.53 31.33
CA TYR A 99 29.69 -15.63 30.23
C TYR A 99 29.20 -16.40 28.99
N GLN A 100 29.83 -17.51 28.61
CA GLN A 100 29.41 -18.32 27.47
C GLN A 100 28.06 -19.02 27.72
N LEU A 101 27.82 -19.53 28.93
CA LEU A 101 26.52 -20.08 29.32
C LEU A 101 25.42 -19.00 29.24
N TYR A 102 25.72 -17.81 29.74
CA TYR A 102 24.80 -16.67 29.67
C TYR A 102 24.51 -16.24 28.23
N LYS A 103 25.54 -16.23 27.37
CA LYS A 103 25.42 -15.95 25.95
C LYS A 103 24.53 -16.97 25.24
N ALA A 104 24.63 -18.26 25.60
CA ALA A 104 23.76 -19.30 25.06
C ALA A 104 22.29 -19.05 25.47
N ASN A 105 22.03 -18.73 26.73
CA ASN A 105 20.69 -18.38 27.20
C ASN A 105 20.13 -17.14 26.49
N ALA A 106 20.94 -16.08 26.33
CA ALA A 106 20.57 -14.89 25.58
C ALA A 106 20.24 -15.22 24.11
N THR A 107 20.98 -16.13 23.49
CA THR A 107 20.69 -16.63 22.14
C THR A 107 19.33 -17.34 22.09
N HIS A 108 19.02 -18.18 23.08
CA HIS A 108 17.71 -18.82 23.20
C HIS A 108 16.58 -17.81 23.36
N PHE A 109 16.74 -16.78 24.19
CA PHE A 109 15.73 -15.72 24.33
C PHE A 109 15.51 -14.95 23.02
N LEU A 110 16.58 -14.58 22.32
CA LEU A 110 16.48 -13.93 21.01
C LEU A 110 15.80 -14.83 19.97
N ASN A 111 16.01 -16.15 20.02
CA ASN A 111 15.28 -17.10 19.16
C ASN A 111 13.78 -17.12 19.48
N SER A 112 13.39 -17.16 20.75
CA SER A 112 11.96 -17.11 21.12
C SER A 112 11.29 -15.82 20.66
N ILE A 113 11.97 -14.68 20.81
CA ILE A 113 11.49 -13.38 20.31
C ILE A 113 11.35 -13.41 18.79
N SER A 114 12.35 -13.93 18.08
CA SER A 114 12.33 -14.10 16.63
C SER A 114 11.12 -14.92 16.18
N THR A 115 10.90 -16.09 16.77
CA THR A 115 9.79 -16.99 16.39
C THR A 115 8.41 -16.36 16.64
N ILE A 116 8.24 -15.64 17.75
CA ILE A 116 6.96 -14.97 18.06
C ILE A 116 6.70 -13.79 17.11
N ASN A 117 7.76 -13.18 16.54
CA ASN A 117 7.68 -12.01 15.66
C ASN A 117 7.98 -12.36 14.20
N ASN A 118 7.43 -13.46 13.69
CA ASN A 118 7.54 -13.88 12.29
C ASN A 118 9.00 -13.97 11.80
N ASP A 119 9.81 -14.73 12.52
CA ASP A 119 11.21 -15.02 12.22
C ASP A 119 12.08 -13.77 12.03
N MET A 120 11.89 -12.81 12.91
CA MET A 120 12.66 -11.56 12.93
C MET A 120 14.15 -11.79 13.18
N ASN A 121 15.00 -11.18 12.33
CA ASN A 121 16.43 -11.18 12.56
C ASN A 121 16.78 -10.14 13.63
N CYS A 122 17.48 -10.54 14.69
CA CYS A 122 17.83 -9.64 15.78
C CYS A 122 19.22 -9.93 16.36
N VAL A 123 19.89 -8.87 16.82
CA VAL A 123 21.25 -8.94 17.33
C VAL A 123 21.49 -7.87 18.38
N ILE A 124 22.16 -8.25 19.46
CA ILE A 124 22.70 -7.34 20.48
C ILE A 124 24.20 -7.21 20.24
N ILE A 125 24.71 -5.98 20.21
CA ILE A 125 26.10 -5.64 19.93
C ILE A 125 26.67 -4.81 21.09
N SER A 126 27.80 -5.22 21.64
CA SER A 126 28.54 -4.43 22.62
C SER A 126 29.36 -3.33 21.98
N LYS A 127 29.82 -2.36 22.79
CA LYS A 127 30.74 -1.31 22.32
C LYS A 127 32.02 -1.84 21.67
N ASP A 128 32.48 -3.01 22.10
CA ASP A 128 33.66 -3.68 21.54
C ASP A 128 33.34 -4.51 20.29
N ASN A 129 32.18 -4.28 19.65
CA ASN A 129 31.66 -5.03 18.50
C ASN A 129 31.50 -6.54 18.72
N LYS A 130 31.44 -7.02 19.97
CA LYS A 130 31.03 -8.40 20.27
C LYS A 130 29.53 -8.49 20.17
N PHE A 131 29.00 -9.59 19.66
CA PHE A 131 27.56 -9.72 19.45
C PHE A 131 26.98 -11.07 19.85
N VAL A 132 25.66 -11.04 20.06
CA VAL A 132 24.79 -12.20 20.25
C VAL A 132 23.60 -12.00 19.33
N LYS A 133 23.28 -13.01 18.53
CA LYS A 133 22.20 -12.96 17.54
C LYS A 133 21.31 -14.18 17.64
N ASN A 134 20.08 -14.11 17.14
CA ASN A 134 19.28 -15.31 16.93
C ASN A 134 19.87 -16.21 15.81
N ASN A 135 19.45 -17.46 15.79
CA ASN A 135 19.97 -18.54 14.94
C ASN A 135 19.44 -18.51 13.50
N ASN A 136 18.77 -17.43 13.09
CA ASN A 136 18.33 -17.28 11.71
C ASN A 136 19.53 -17.23 10.75
N SER A 137 19.29 -17.64 9.50
CA SER A 137 20.29 -17.78 8.44
C SER A 137 20.79 -16.45 7.84
N PHE A 138 20.91 -15.40 8.65
CA PHE A 138 21.48 -14.11 8.24
C PHE A 138 22.93 -13.96 8.68
N LYS A 139 23.69 -13.19 7.90
CA LYS A 139 25.05 -12.80 8.22
C LYS A 139 25.08 -11.33 8.63
N LEU A 140 26.03 -10.98 9.49
CA LEU A 140 26.33 -9.59 9.80
C LEU A 140 27.45 -9.13 8.86
N LYS A 141 27.42 -7.87 8.43
CA LYS A 141 28.48 -7.28 7.61
C LYS A 141 29.79 -7.27 8.40
N ASN A 142 30.82 -7.92 7.85
CA ASN A 142 32.13 -8.00 8.50
C ASN A 142 32.73 -6.60 8.69
N GLY A 143 33.25 -6.33 9.89
CA GLY A 143 33.86 -5.04 10.23
C GLY A 143 32.86 -3.89 10.36
N TYR A 144 31.56 -4.15 10.29
CA TYR A 144 30.55 -3.12 10.48
C TYR A 144 30.58 -2.58 11.90
N SER A 145 30.53 -1.25 12.02
CA SER A 145 30.45 -0.59 13.32
C SER A 145 29.42 0.53 13.24
N ILE A 146 28.40 0.43 14.08
CA ILE A 146 27.30 1.40 14.18
C ILE A 146 27.82 2.82 14.42
N THR A 147 28.96 2.96 15.11
CA THR A 147 29.54 4.27 15.44
C THR A 147 30.16 5.00 14.25
N HIS A 148 30.42 4.31 13.14
CA HIS A 148 30.97 4.91 11.91
C HIS A 148 29.91 5.31 10.90
N GLU A 149 28.64 5.04 11.19
CA GLU A 149 27.53 5.34 10.28
C GLU A 149 27.17 6.83 10.32
N ALA A 150 26.87 7.41 9.16
CA ALA A 150 26.51 8.83 9.05
C ALA A 150 25.29 9.20 9.90
N TRP A 151 24.38 8.24 10.10
CA TRP A 151 23.17 8.40 10.90
C TRP A 151 23.37 8.15 12.40
N TYR A 152 24.56 7.77 12.85
CA TYR A 152 24.83 7.45 14.26
C TYR A 152 24.47 8.59 15.22
N GLY A 153 24.69 9.84 14.81
CA GLY A 153 24.29 11.03 15.59
C GLY A 153 22.77 11.12 15.80
N LYS A 154 21.96 10.71 14.81
CA LYS A 154 20.50 10.65 14.92
C LYS A 154 20.08 9.54 15.89
N LEU A 155 20.74 8.36 15.82
CA LEU A 155 20.52 7.29 16.79
C LEU A 155 20.82 7.74 18.23
N LEU A 156 21.91 8.47 18.45
CA LEU A 156 22.26 8.99 19.79
C LEU A 156 21.23 9.97 20.32
N LYS A 157 20.69 10.84 19.46
CA LYS A 157 19.69 11.85 19.83
C LYS A 157 18.32 11.21 20.11
N ASP A 158 17.87 10.35 19.21
CA ASP A 158 16.48 9.88 19.18
C ASP A 158 16.33 8.50 19.86
N HIS A 159 17.44 7.90 20.30
CA HIS A 159 17.53 6.54 20.91
C HIS A 159 17.10 5.38 19.99
N LYS A 160 16.63 5.71 18.79
CA LYS A 160 16.16 4.82 17.75
C LYS A 160 16.55 5.38 16.39
N TYR A 161 16.92 4.51 15.46
CA TYR A 161 17.10 4.87 14.06
C TYR A 161 16.53 3.78 13.15
N ILE A 162 15.88 4.18 12.06
CA ILE A 162 15.30 3.28 11.06
C ILE A 162 16.07 3.48 9.75
N ASP A 163 16.64 2.40 9.23
CA ASP A 163 17.36 2.33 7.97
C ASP A 163 16.51 1.58 6.94
N TYR A 164 16.15 2.30 5.88
CA TYR A 164 15.31 1.84 4.78
C TYR A 164 16.11 1.33 3.58
N SER A 165 17.45 1.48 3.60
CA SER A 165 18.30 1.20 2.44
C SER A 165 18.50 -0.29 2.13
N GLY A 166 18.06 -1.19 3.01
CA GLY A 166 18.30 -2.64 2.90
C GLY A 166 19.78 -3.05 2.96
N GLY A 167 20.69 -2.11 3.29
CA GLY A 167 22.15 -2.28 3.17
C GLY A 167 22.94 -2.18 4.47
N GLY A 168 22.25 -2.12 5.62
CA GLY A 168 22.85 -1.89 6.94
C GLY A 168 23.68 -3.05 7.49
N LEU A 169 23.55 -3.29 8.79
CA LEU A 169 24.31 -4.33 9.52
C LEU A 169 24.09 -5.76 8.98
N PHE A 170 22.91 -6.04 8.43
CA PHE A 170 22.49 -7.38 8.01
C PHE A 170 22.84 -7.65 6.54
N THR A 171 23.31 -8.85 6.23
CA THR A 171 23.73 -9.26 4.86
C THR A 171 23.10 -10.59 4.47
N ASN A 172 22.31 -10.60 3.38
CA ASN A 172 21.89 -11.75 2.56
C ASN A 172 21.14 -11.27 1.29
N ASN A 173 20.97 -12.11 0.25
CA ASN A 173 20.27 -11.79 -1.00
C ASN A 173 18.78 -11.40 -0.83
N THR A 174 18.16 -11.75 0.31
CA THR A 174 16.80 -11.37 0.70
C THR A 174 16.70 -10.02 1.42
N VAL A 175 17.83 -9.40 1.78
CA VAL A 175 17.90 -8.14 2.56
C VAL A 175 17.73 -6.89 1.67
N LYS A 176 17.72 -7.06 0.33
CA LYS A 176 17.50 -5.92 -0.60
C LYS A 176 16.11 -5.25 -0.46
N ARG A 177 15.19 -5.85 0.30
CA ARG A 177 13.86 -5.29 0.65
C ARG A 177 13.59 -5.53 2.14
N SER A 178 14.38 -4.90 3.01
CA SER A 178 14.19 -4.99 4.46
C SER A 178 14.38 -3.64 5.14
N ILE A 179 13.79 -3.52 6.32
CA ILE A 179 13.95 -2.36 7.19
C ILE A 179 14.80 -2.79 8.38
N SER A 180 15.91 -2.10 8.59
CA SER A 180 16.75 -2.30 9.78
C SER A 180 16.44 -1.24 10.81
N VAL A 181 16.15 -1.65 12.05
CA VAL A 181 15.89 -0.74 13.16
C VAL A 181 16.97 -0.91 14.22
N TYR A 182 17.54 0.20 14.66
CA TYR A 182 18.63 0.25 15.63
C TYR A 182 18.16 0.97 16.89
N TYR A 183 18.55 0.45 18.04
CA TYR A 183 18.21 0.96 19.37
C TYR A 183 19.47 1.06 20.22
N LEU A 184 19.51 2.08 21.09
CA LEU A 184 20.53 2.19 22.13
C LEU A 184 20.18 1.30 23.31
N VAL A 185 21.15 0.53 23.80
CA VAL A 185 21.03 -0.18 25.08
C VAL A 185 21.76 0.61 26.14
N ASN A 186 21.01 1.36 26.94
CA ASN A 186 21.53 2.13 28.06
C ASN A 186 21.34 1.36 29.37
N SER A 187 22.26 1.56 30.32
CA SER A 187 22.08 1.05 31.66
C SER A 187 20.90 1.74 32.33
N ILE A 188 19.98 0.96 32.91
CA ILE A 188 18.85 1.50 33.68
C ILE A 188 19.29 2.22 34.96
N TYR A 189 20.52 1.99 35.43
CA TYR A 189 21.01 2.54 36.70
C TYR A 189 21.70 3.89 36.53
N ASN A 190 22.45 4.08 35.44
CA ASN A 190 23.28 5.28 35.24
C ASN A 190 23.14 5.90 33.86
N PHE A 191 22.21 5.39 33.03
CA PHE A 191 21.93 5.84 31.67
C PHE A 191 23.12 5.82 30.71
N LYS A 192 24.26 5.21 31.10
CA LYS A 192 25.40 5.06 30.20
C LYS A 192 25.06 4.03 29.14
N LEU A 193 25.41 4.36 27.89
CA LEU A 193 25.37 3.42 26.79
C LEU A 193 26.18 2.16 27.14
N LEU A 194 25.59 0.99 26.95
CA LEU A 194 26.21 -0.32 27.12
C LEU A 194 26.45 -1.00 25.77
N GLY A 195 25.60 -0.74 24.78
CA GLY A 195 25.68 -1.33 23.45
C GLY A 195 24.47 -0.96 22.61
N TYR A 196 24.19 -1.78 21.62
CA TYR A 196 23.14 -1.57 20.62
C TYR A 196 22.31 -2.83 20.47
N TYR A 197 21.04 -2.64 20.16
CA TYR A 197 20.16 -3.69 19.69
C TYR A 197 19.74 -3.36 18.27
N ALA A 198 19.87 -4.31 17.35
CA ALA A 198 19.46 -4.13 15.97
C ALA A 198 18.51 -5.25 15.56
N VAL A 199 17.49 -4.86 14.81
CA VAL A 199 16.44 -5.70 14.29
C VAL A 199 16.38 -5.50 12.79
N ASN A 200 16.14 -6.56 12.03
CA ASN A 200 15.88 -6.48 10.61
C ASN A 200 14.56 -7.14 10.27
N LEU A 201 13.62 -6.31 9.82
CA LEU A 201 12.29 -6.68 9.36
C LEU A 201 12.36 -7.01 7.87
N GLY A 202 12.24 -8.29 7.54
CA GLY A 202 12.21 -8.75 6.15
C GLY A 202 10.89 -8.43 5.46
N TYR A 203 10.87 -8.45 4.12
CA TYR A 203 9.65 -8.24 3.32
C TYR A 203 8.46 -9.13 3.74
N ASN A 204 8.73 -10.40 4.07
CA ASN A 204 7.72 -11.36 4.52
C ASN A 204 7.02 -10.93 5.82
N GLN A 205 7.63 -10.08 6.63
CA GLN A 205 6.97 -9.59 7.85
C GLN A 205 5.82 -8.62 7.57
N PHE A 206 5.75 -8.11 6.34
CA PHE A 206 4.71 -7.21 5.87
C PHE A 206 3.62 -7.93 5.05
N ASP A 207 3.61 -9.28 5.05
CA ASP A 207 2.60 -10.07 4.34
C ASP A 207 1.16 -9.73 4.81
N PHE A 208 0.98 -9.23 6.04
CA PHE A 208 -0.31 -8.73 6.53
C PHE A 208 -0.90 -7.61 5.66
N LEU A 209 -0.07 -6.78 5.00
CA LEU A 209 -0.54 -5.76 4.06
C LEU A 209 -1.05 -6.39 2.76
N ARG A 210 -0.52 -7.55 2.37
CA ARG A 210 -1.00 -8.32 1.22
C ARG A 210 -2.33 -8.97 1.51
N GLU A 211 -2.46 -9.55 2.69
CA GLU A 211 -3.70 -10.16 3.16
C GLU A 211 -4.81 -9.11 3.38
N ALA A 212 -4.43 -7.90 3.79
CA ALA A 212 -5.33 -6.78 3.95
C ALA A 212 -5.55 -5.97 2.66
N ALA A 213 -5.03 -6.37 1.50
CA ALA A 213 -5.34 -5.68 0.26
C ALA A 213 -6.58 -6.30 -0.39
N SER A 214 -7.49 -5.44 -0.88
CA SER A 214 -8.58 -5.88 -1.73
C SER A 214 -8.05 -6.40 -3.08
N VAL A 215 -8.90 -7.13 -3.82
CA VAL A 215 -8.57 -7.55 -5.19
C VAL A 215 -8.23 -6.32 -6.05
N ASP A 216 -7.09 -6.40 -6.76
CA ASP A 216 -6.51 -5.34 -7.59
C ASP A 216 -6.13 -4.05 -6.84
N GLU A 217 -5.91 -4.16 -5.53
CA GLU A 217 -5.37 -3.10 -4.68
C GLU A 217 -3.87 -3.32 -4.44
N TYR A 218 -3.11 -2.25 -4.64
CA TYR A 218 -1.65 -2.22 -4.51
C TYR A 218 -1.32 -1.18 -3.45
N ILE A 219 -0.62 -1.60 -2.41
CA ILE A 219 -0.16 -0.79 -1.29
C ILE A 219 1.35 -0.68 -1.39
N ILE A 220 1.87 0.53 -1.26
CA ILE A 220 3.29 0.84 -1.29
C ILE A 220 3.63 1.72 -0.12
N ILE A 221 4.71 1.35 0.55
CA ILE A 221 5.26 2.12 1.66
C ILE A 221 6.55 2.77 1.18
N ARG A 222 6.64 4.06 1.45
CA ARG A 222 7.81 4.89 1.21
C ARG A 222 8.29 5.50 2.51
N ASP A 223 9.58 5.84 2.55
CA ASP A 223 10.16 6.56 3.68
C ASP A 223 9.75 8.05 3.68
N GLU A 224 10.23 8.79 4.68
CA GLU A 224 10.05 10.24 4.83
C GLU A 224 10.60 11.06 3.64
N TYR A 225 11.54 10.50 2.87
CA TYR A 225 12.15 11.13 1.69
C TYR A 225 11.49 10.68 0.36
N GLY A 226 10.49 9.81 0.42
CA GLY A 226 9.79 9.29 -0.76
C GLY A 226 10.47 8.10 -1.44
N ASN A 227 11.53 7.54 -0.85
CA ASN A 227 12.16 6.32 -1.37
C ASN A 227 11.25 5.12 -1.16
N TYR A 228 11.25 4.21 -2.13
CA TYR A 228 10.52 2.95 -2.03
C TYR A 228 11.09 2.08 -0.91
N VAL A 229 10.23 1.58 -0.04
CA VAL A 229 10.61 0.67 1.05
C VAL A 229 10.03 -0.72 0.80
N LEU A 230 8.71 -0.83 0.66
CA LEU A 230 8.04 -2.10 0.41
C LEU A 230 6.71 -1.93 -0.34
N SER A 231 6.18 -3.04 -0.83
CA SER A 231 4.87 -3.15 -1.48
C SER A 231 4.17 -4.44 -1.07
N ASN A 232 2.88 -4.55 -1.37
CA ASN A 232 2.14 -5.79 -1.21
C ASN A 232 2.15 -6.69 -2.49
N PHE A 233 2.97 -6.35 -3.50
CA PHE A 233 3.05 -7.08 -4.78
C PHE A 233 4.50 -7.15 -5.27
N ASP A 234 4.82 -8.21 -6.00
CA ASP A 234 6.21 -8.55 -6.31
C ASP A 234 6.78 -7.81 -7.54
N ASN A 235 5.91 -7.38 -8.47
CA ASN A 235 6.32 -6.72 -9.73
C ASN A 235 5.88 -5.25 -9.79
N THR A 236 6.84 -4.33 -9.72
CA THR A 236 6.65 -2.87 -9.82
C THR A 236 6.68 -2.33 -11.24
N ASP A 237 6.96 -3.17 -12.24
CA ASP A 237 7.13 -2.74 -13.63
C ASP A 237 5.83 -2.15 -14.22
N ASP A 238 4.66 -2.67 -13.79
CA ASP A 238 3.35 -2.21 -14.23
C ASP A 238 2.96 -0.82 -13.70
N ILE A 239 3.63 -0.34 -12.66
CA ILE A 239 3.29 0.92 -11.98
C ILE A 239 4.47 1.91 -11.89
N THR A 240 5.62 1.58 -12.46
CA THR A 240 6.85 2.40 -12.33
C THR A 240 6.67 3.82 -12.87
N GLY A 241 5.85 3.99 -13.92
CA GLY A 241 5.48 5.30 -14.47
C GLY A 241 4.56 6.14 -13.56
N ILE A 242 3.94 5.51 -12.56
CA ILE A 242 3.12 6.14 -11.52
C ILE A 242 3.98 6.42 -10.27
N LEU A 243 4.96 5.55 -9.98
CA LEU A 243 5.87 5.66 -8.83
C LEU A 243 6.84 6.84 -8.90
N ASN A 244 7.20 7.31 -10.09
CA ASN A 244 8.20 8.37 -10.25
C ASN A 244 7.62 9.80 -10.24
N GLN A 245 6.34 9.97 -9.92
CA GLN A 245 5.69 11.28 -9.92
C GLN A 245 5.37 11.74 -8.50
N GLU A 246 5.70 12.99 -8.16
CA GLU A 246 5.21 13.65 -6.96
C GLU A 246 3.68 13.76 -7.04
N MET A 247 2.98 12.83 -6.41
CA MET A 247 1.53 12.93 -6.29
C MET A 247 1.22 13.83 -5.10
N ALA A 248 0.57 14.96 -5.32
CA ALA A 248 -0.14 15.69 -4.27
C ALA A 248 -1.46 14.94 -3.98
N ASP A 249 -2.05 15.10 -2.79
CA ASP A 249 -3.30 14.47 -2.30
C ASP A 249 -4.45 14.51 -3.33
N LYS A 250 -4.44 13.61 -4.31
CA LYS A 250 -5.36 13.63 -5.44
C LYS A 250 -5.63 12.22 -5.92
N VAL A 251 -6.91 11.99 -6.20
CA VAL A 251 -7.40 10.84 -6.94
C VAL A 251 -7.15 11.09 -8.42
N ILE A 252 -6.14 10.43 -8.98
CA ILE A 252 -5.80 10.55 -10.41
C ILE A 252 -6.15 9.24 -11.11
N LYS A 253 -6.93 9.33 -12.18
CA LYS A 253 -7.18 8.23 -13.11
C LYS A 253 -6.06 8.23 -14.16
N LYS A 254 -5.17 7.24 -14.11
CA LYS A 254 -4.03 7.15 -15.04
C LYS A 254 -3.74 5.69 -15.37
N ASP A 255 -3.57 5.37 -16.65
CA ASP A 255 -3.17 4.05 -17.15
C ASP A 255 -4.04 2.89 -16.62
N GLY A 256 -5.32 3.16 -16.35
CA GLY A 256 -6.24 2.16 -15.80
C GLY A 256 -6.14 1.97 -14.28
N TYR A 257 -5.56 2.93 -13.54
CA TYR A 257 -5.50 2.95 -12.07
C TYR A 257 -6.12 4.21 -11.49
N ILE A 258 -6.67 4.08 -10.29
CA ILE A 258 -7.05 5.20 -9.42
C ILE A 258 -6.06 5.22 -8.26
N VAL A 259 -5.31 6.33 -8.14
CA VAL A 259 -4.27 6.50 -7.12
C VAL A 259 -4.81 7.31 -5.96
N TYR A 260 -4.60 6.85 -4.72
CA TYR A 260 -4.83 7.64 -3.52
C TYR A 260 -3.55 7.71 -2.71
N LYS A 261 -3.11 8.94 -2.45
CA LYS A 261 -2.01 9.26 -1.55
C LYS A 261 -2.60 10.02 -0.37
N ASN A 262 -2.16 9.66 0.82
CA ASN A 262 -2.28 10.50 1.99
C ASN A 262 -0.92 10.50 2.71
N THR A 263 -0.56 11.65 3.28
CA THR A 263 0.83 12.00 3.59
C THR A 263 1.12 11.88 5.09
N LEU A 264 2.30 11.33 5.42
CA LEU A 264 3.01 11.34 6.71
C LEU A 264 2.31 10.69 7.92
N MET A 265 2.57 9.39 8.09
CA MET A 265 2.41 8.67 9.36
C MET A 265 3.53 9.07 10.33
N ASN A 266 3.20 9.78 11.41
CA ASN A 266 4.08 10.09 12.55
C ASN A 266 5.49 10.59 12.18
N GLY A 267 5.65 11.25 11.03
CA GLY A 267 6.94 11.79 10.57
C GLY A 267 7.87 10.79 9.85
N HIS A 268 7.49 9.53 9.64
CA HIS A 268 8.45 8.49 9.22
C HIS A 268 8.06 7.69 7.96
N TRP A 269 6.77 7.66 7.57
CA TRP A 269 6.29 6.82 6.48
C TRP A 269 5.30 7.55 5.58
N ASN A 270 5.26 7.14 4.31
CA ASN A 270 4.25 7.52 3.34
C ASN A 270 3.60 6.26 2.77
N VAL A 271 2.29 6.09 2.97
CA VAL A 271 1.53 4.95 2.42
C VAL A 271 0.79 5.39 1.17
N TRP A 272 0.97 4.64 0.09
CA TRP A 272 0.36 4.90 -1.22
C TRP A 272 -0.51 3.71 -1.59
N ILE A 273 -1.77 3.97 -1.93
CA ILE A 273 -2.69 2.93 -2.36
C ILE A 273 -3.13 3.18 -3.80
N PHE A 274 -3.05 2.14 -4.61
CA PHE A 274 -3.47 2.13 -6.00
C PHE A 274 -4.53 1.07 -6.16
N LYS A 275 -5.60 1.39 -6.88
CA LYS A 275 -6.59 0.39 -7.27
C LYS A 275 -6.71 0.36 -8.77
N LYS A 276 -6.63 -0.84 -9.36
CA LYS A 276 -6.86 -0.99 -10.78
C LYS A 276 -8.31 -0.57 -11.05
N ASN A 277 -8.46 0.44 -11.89
CA ASN A 277 -9.74 0.91 -12.37
C ASN A 277 -10.32 -0.14 -13.31
N ARG A 278 -11.06 -1.11 -12.77
CA ARG A 278 -11.94 -1.95 -13.60
C ARG A 278 -12.98 -1.03 -14.23
N PRO A 279 -13.01 -0.87 -15.56
CA PRO A 279 -14.00 0.00 -16.17
C PRO A 279 -15.39 -0.61 -15.98
N LEU A 280 -16.18 -0.08 -15.03
CA LEU A 280 -17.65 -0.14 -15.09
C LEU A 280 -18.16 0.39 -16.44
N PHE A 281 -17.35 1.22 -17.09
CA PHE A 281 -17.48 1.65 -18.48
C PHE A 281 -17.61 0.51 -19.49
N ASP A 282 -17.19 -0.72 -19.22
CA ASP A 282 -17.32 -1.81 -20.22
C ASP A 282 -18.73 -2.45 -20.23
N THR A 283 -19.47 -2.29 -19.14
CA THR A 283 -20.91 -2.63 -19.12
C THR A 283 -21.72 -1.45 -19.67
N PHE A 284 -21.34 -0.22 -19.32
CA PHE A 284 -22.02 0.99 -19.80
C PHE A 284 -21.75 1.27 -21.29
N SER A 285 -20.56 0.95 -21.81
CA SER A 285 -20.24 1.03 -23.25
C SER A 285 -21.11 0.06 -24.05
N LYS A 286 -21.37 -1.14 -23.54
CA LYS A 286 -22.30 -2.11 -24.16
C LYS A 286 -23.73 -1.57 -24.20
N TYR A 287 -24.18 -0.90 -23.14
CA TYR A 287 -25.47 -0.19 -23.15
C TYR A 287 -25.44 1.00 -24.12
N ILE A 288 -24.35 1.77 -24.20
CA ILE A 288 -24.16 2.86 -25.16
C ILE A 288 -24.25 2.35 -26.60
N TYR A 289 -23.58 1.24 -26.95
CA TYR A 289 -23.65 0.65 -28.28
C TYR A 289 -25.05 0.12 -28.59
N ALA A 290 -25.70 -0.56 -27.64
CA ALA A 290 -27.08 -1.00 -27.81
C ALA A 290 -28.04 0.20 -28.01
N PHE A 291 -27.86 1.29 -27.26
CA PHE A 291 -28.73 2.46 -27.28
C PHE A 291 -28.44 3.48 -28.40
N LEU A 292 -27.23 3.49 -28.99
CA LEU A 292 -26.92 4.30 -30.18
C LEU A 292 -27.39 3.62 -31.47
N ILE A 293 -27.50 2.29 -31.48
CA ILE A 293 -27.92 1.52 -32.65
C ILE A 293 -29.45 1.38 -32.70
N LEU A 294 -30.12 1.20 -31.54
CA LEU A 294 -31.56 0.99 -31.47
C LEU A 294 -32.41 2.16 -32.05
N PRO A 295 -32.19 3.43 -31.70
CA PRO A 295 -32.99 4.53 -32.21
C PRO A 295 -32.88 4.72 -33.73
N PRO A 296 -31.68 4.74 -34.36
CA PRO A 296 -31.59 4.79 -35.83
C PRO A 296 -32.23 3.57 -36.49
N VAL A 297 -32.10 2.37 -35.93
CA VAL A 297 -32.75 1.15 -36.46
C VAL A 297 -34.27 1.26 -36.38
N VAL A 298 -34.83 1.73 -35.27
CA VAL A 298 -36.27 1.96 -35.10
C VAL A 298 -36.77 3.08 -36.03
N ILE A 299 -35.97 4.13 -36.24
CA ILE A 299 -36.28 5.22 -37.19
C ILE A 299 -36.28 4.69 -38.62
N ILE A 300 -35.29 3.89 -39.02
CA ILE A 300 -35.22 3.27 -40.35
C ILE A 300 -36.43 2.33 -40.55
N LEU A 301 -36.77 1.51 -39.55
CA LEU A 301 -37.92 0.61 -39.61
C LEU A 301 -39.25 1.38 -39.71
N LEU A 302 -39.41 2.50 -39.00
CA LEU A 302 -40.59 3.37 -39.10
C LEU A 302 -40.69 4.07 -40.46
N ILE A 303 -39.56 4.53 -41.02
CA ILE A 303 -39.52 5.13 -42.36
C ILE A 303 -39.89 4.08 -43.42
N ILE A 304 -39.35 2.87 -43.31
CA ILE A 304 -39.68 1.76 -44.22
C ILE A 304 -41.16 1.38 -44.10
N SER A 305 -41.73 1.31 -42.89
CA SER A 305 -43.16 0.99 -42.71
C SER A 305 -44.11 2.12 -43.13
N LEU A 306 -43.61 3.33 -43.37
CA LEU A 306 -44.38 4.47 -43.89
C LEU A 306 -44.27 4.57 -45.42
N LEU A 307 -43.22 4.00 -46.03
CA LEU A 307 -42.98 3.99 -47.47
C LEU A 307 -43.60 2.77 -48.19
N PHE A 308 -43.95 1.71 -47.46
CA PHE A 308 -44.64 0.51 -47.94
C PHE A 308 -46.01 0.35 -47.26
#